data_AF-A0A919MCT7-F1
#
_entry.id   AF-A0A919MCT7-F1
#
_cell.length_a   1.000
_cell.length_b   1.000
_cell.length_c   1.000
_cell.angle_alpha   90.00
_cell.angle_beta   90.00
_cell.angle_gamma   90.00
#
_symmetry.space_group_name_H-M   'P 1'
#
loop_
_entity.id
_entity.type
_entity.pdbx_description
1 polymer ?
#
loop_
_entity_poly.entity_id
_entity_poly.type
_entity_poly.pdbx_seq_one_letter_code
_entity_poly.pdbx_strand_id
1 'polypeptide(L)'
;MLHAHHEGEDARLWDMIDTRAPACFLHVERMKVQHEAMGVHLKALDLALSACKAAARRADAEPIRVALRGVSAALAAHFPDEEKNIVPAIEHVVSQPEMEWFGQHGQRATPKGQGWNMVGAIVSAQPDGGREWLKKHMPGSLGLVWKLIGAPSYARFRAAVEGRRR
;
A
#
# COMPACT_ATOMS: atom_id res chain seq x y z
N MET A 1 -2.18 -4.76 3.24
CA MET A 1 -2.16 -3.62 2.32
C MET A 1 -1.28 -3.93 1.12
N LEU A 2 0.04 -4.10 1.28
CA LEU A 2 0.94 -4.35 0.15
C LEU A 2 0.57 -5.58 -0.69
N HIS A 3 0.26 -6.72 -0.04
CA HIS A 3 -0.19 -7.93 -0.76
C HIS A 3 -1.44 -7.66 -1.61
N ALA A 4 -2.44 -6.99 -1.04
CA ALA A 4 -3.71 -6.74 -1.72
C ALA A 4 -3.62 -5.67 -2.82
N HIS A 5 -2.68 -4.73 -2.71
CA HIS A 5 -2.39 -3.74 -3.75
C HIS A 5 -1.85 -4.45 -5.00
N HIS A 6 -0.76 -5.21 -4.86
CA HIS A 6 -0.19 -5.95 -5.99
C HIS A 6 -1.15 -7.02 -6.52
N GLU A 7 -1.90 -7.72 -5.65
CA GLU A 7 -2.94 -8.67 -6.08
C GLU A 7 -4.01 -7.99 -6.95
N GLY A 8 -4.42 -6.77 -6.60
CA GLY A 8 -5.40 -6.01 -7.38
C GLY A 8 -4.90 -5.66 -8.77
N GLU A 9 -3.61 -5.32 -8.87
CA GLU A 9 -2.94 -4.99 -10.13
C GLU A 9 -2.73 -6.22 -10.99
N ASP A 10 -2.22 -7.30 -10.40
CA ASP A 10 -2.05 -8.60 -11.05
C ASP A 10 -3.37 -9.15 -11.58
N ALA A 11 -4.46 -8.92 -10.85
CA ALA A 11 -5.78 -9.42 -11.24
C ALA A 11 -6.46 -8.62 -12.36
N ARG A 12 -6.08 -7.34 -12.57
CA ARG A 12 -6.81 -6.46 -13.51
C ARG A 12 -5.97 -5.45 -14.25
N LEU A 13 -5.03 -4.79 -13.59
CA LEU A 13 -4.36 -3.63 -14.15
C LEU A 13 -3.52 -3.98 -15.37
N TRP A 14 -2.74 -5.05 -15.27
CA TRP A 14 -1.81 -5.45 -16.34
C TRP A 14 -2.52 -5.77 -17.64
N ASP A 15 -3.58 -6.58 -17.58
CA ASP A 15 -4.38 -6.92 -18.77
C ASP A 15 -5.00 -5.68 -19.42
N MET A 16 -5.43 -4.70 -18.62
CA MET A 16 -5.96 -3.43 -19.13
C MET A 16 -4.89 -2.61 -19.86
N ILE A 17 -3.70 -2.47 -19.28
CA ILE A 17 -2.59 -1.74 -19.90
C ILE A 17 -2.10 -2.46 -21.16
N ASP A 18 -1.90 -3.78 -21.10
CA ASP A 18 -1.44 -4.58 -22.25
C ASP A 18 -2.41 -4.46 -23.44
N THR A 19 -3.72 -4.40 -23.17
CA THR A 19 -4.75 -4.27 -24.21
C THR A 19 -4.85 -2.85 -24.77
N ARG A 20 -4.80 -1.83 -23.89
CA ARG A 20 -5.16 -0.44 -24.26
C ARG A 20 -3.96 0.47 -24.52
N ALA A 21 -2.79 0.10 -24.02
CA ALA A 21 -1.51 0.78 -24.23
C ALA A 21 -0.40 -0.26 -24.50
N PRO A 22 -0.48 -1.03 -25.60
CA PRO A 22 0.47 -2.13 -25.87
C PRO A 22 1.94 -1.68 -25.99
N ALA A 23 2.19 -0.40 -26.27
CA ALA A 23 3.54 0.18 -26.23
C ALA A 23 4.19 0.10 -24.83
N CYS A 24 3.39 -0.04 -23.76
CA CYS A 24 3.85 -0.16 -22.38
C CYS A 24 4.19 -1.61 -21.97
N PHE A 25 4.05 -2.60 -22.86
CA PHE A 25 4.24 -4.02 -22.54
C PHE A 25 5.52 -4.32 -21.76
N LEU A 26 6.66 -3.76 -22.19
CA LEU A 26 7.95 -4.00 -21.51
C LEU A 26 7.97 -3.41 -20.07
N HIS A 27 7.21 -2.35 -19.81
CA HIS A 27 7.06 -1.80 -18.46
C HIS A 27 6.18 -2.70 -17.60
N VAL A 28 5.06 -3.19 -18.15
CA VAL A 28 4.15 -4.11 -17.46
C VAL A 28 4.86 -5.42 -17.09
N GLU A 29 5.57 -6.04 -18.02
CA GLU A 29 6.33 -7.27 -17.74
C GLU A 29 7.39 -7.06 -16.65
N ARG A 30 8.03 -5.89 -16.64
CA ARG A 30 8.97 -5.53 -15.58
C ARG A 30 8.27 -5.40 -14.21
N MET A 31 7.05 -4.87 -14.15
CA MET A 31 6.28 -4.82 -12.90
C MET A 31 5.93 -6.21 -12.39
N LYS A 32 5.48 -7.11 -13.26
CA LYS A 32 5.17 -8.51 -12.90
C LYS A 32 6.39 -9.21 -12.30
N VAL A 33 7.58 -9.04 -12.89
CA VAL A 33 8.83 -9.58 -12.33
C VAL A 33 9.16 -8.98 -10.96
N GLN A 34 8.95 -7.66 -10.78
CA GLN A 34 9.16 -7.01 -9.50
C GLN A 34 8.16 -7.50 -8.43
N HIS A 35 6.90 -7.75 -8.80
CA HIS A 35 5.89 -8.34 -7.91
C HIS A 35 6.29 -9.74 -7.44
N GLU A 36 6.76 -10.59 -8.35
CA GLU A 36 7.24 -11.93 -8.00
C GLU A 36 8.41 -11.87 -7.00
N ALA A 37 9.40 -11.01 -7.27
CA ALA A 37 10.55 -10.80 -6.39
C ALA A 37 10.13 -10.29 -5.00
N MET A 38 9.21 -9.32 -4.95
CA MET A 38 8.61 -8.84 -3.70
C MET A 38 7.89 -9.96 -2.95
N GLY A 39 7.15 -10.81 -3.67
CA GLY A 39 6.38 -11.92 -3.14
C GLY A 39 7.24 -12.92 -2.37
N VAL A 40 8.49 -13.14 -2.79
CA VAL A 40 9.45 -13.99 -2.06
C VAL A 40 9.72 -13.44 -0.67
N HIS A 41 9.99 -12.14 -0.55
CA HIS A 41 10.30 -11.50 0.73
C HIS A 41 9.07 -11.40 1.64
N LEU A 42 7.88 -11.16 1.08
CA LEU A 42 6.64 -11.13 1.84
C LEU A 42 6.29 -12.51 2.42
N LYS A 43 6.42 -13.58 1.63
CA LYS A 43 6.23 -14.96 2.13
C LYS A 43 7.22 -15.30 3.24
N ALA A 44 8.49 -14.91 3.08
CA ALA A 44 9.50 -15.10 4.12
C ALA A 44 9.16 -14.33 5.41
N LEU A 45 8.65 -13.09 5.28
CA LEU A 45 8.22 -12.29 6.41
C LEU A 45 7.03 -12.93 7.15
N ASP A 46 6.03 -13.44 6.42
CA ASP A 46 4.86 -14.10 7.01
C ASP A 46 5.24 -15.36 7.81
N LEU A 47 6.16 -16.17 7.29
CA LEU A 47 6.69 -17.34 7.98
C LEU A 47 7.47 -16.94 9.24
N ALA A 48 8.35 -15.95 9.13
CA ALA A 48 9.15 -15.46 10.25
C ALA A 48 8.28 -14.84 11.37
N LEU A 49 7.27 -14.05 11.00
CA LEU A 49 6.32 -13.48 11.95
C LEU A 49 5.47 -14.55 12.63
N SER A 50 5.06 -15.58 11.91
CA SER A 50 4.30 -16.71 12.47
C SER A 50 5.13 -17.47 13.51
N ALA A 51 6.40 -17.76 13.21
CA ALA A 51 7.32 -18.38 14.17
C ALA A 51 7.57 -17.50 15.41
N CYS A 52 7.79 -16.20 15.20
CA CYS A 52 7.99 -15.26 16.30
C CYS A 52 6.74 -15.14 17.19
N LYS A 53 5.54 -15.16 16.63
CA LYS A 53 4.28 -15.14 17.43
C LYS A 53 4.13 -16.39 18.30
N ALA A 54 4.64 -17.53 17.85
CA ALA A 54 4.51 -18.79 18.58
C ALA A 54 5.47 -18.88 19.79
N ALA A 55 6.69 -18.35 19.68
CA ALA A 55 7.74 -18.57 20.70
C ALA A 55 8.42 -17.29 21.22
N ALA A 56 8.36 -16.18 20.48
CA ALA A 56 8.96 -14.88 20.81
C ALA A 56 10.44 -14.96 21.27
N ARG A 57 11.25 -15.82 20.62
CA ARG A 57 12.65 -16.03 20.99
C ARG A 57 13.52 -14.98 20.32
N ARG A 58 14.66 -14.67 20.94
CA ARG A 58 15.67 -13.77 20.37
C ARG A 58 16.14 -14.22 18.97
N ALA A 59 16.19 -15.52 18.72
CA ALA A 59 16.55 -16.10 17.43
C ALA A 59 15.54 -15.79 16.31
N ASP A 60 14.28 -15.50 16.64
CA ASP A 60 13.23 -15.22 15.66
C ASP A 60 13.37 -13.79 15.05
N ALA A 61 14.22 -12.94 15.64
CA ALA A 61 14.40 -11.56 15.21
C ALA A 61 15.15 -11.42 13.87
N GLU A 62 16.20 -12.20 13.64
CA GLU A 62 17.01 -12.03 12.42
C GLU A 62 16.26 -12.40 11.13
N PRO A 63 15.49 -13.51 11.06
CA PRO A 63 14.66 -13.81 9.90
C PRO A 63 13.68 -12.68 9.54
N ILE A 64 13.05 -12.06 10.55
CA ILE A 64 12.16 -10.90 10.35
C ILE A 64 12.94 -9.72 9.75
N ARG A 65 14.11 -9.41 10.30
CA ARG A 65 14.95 -8.30 9.81
C ARG A 65 15.45 -8.53 8.38
N VAL A 66 15.85 -9.76 8.04
CA VAL A 66 16.24 -10.14 6.68
C VAL A 66 15.08 -9.93 5.72
N ALA A 67 13.90 -10.45 6.05
CA ALA A 67 12.72 -10.34 5.20
C ALA A 67 12.29 -8.86 5.02
N LEU A 68 12.27 -8.07 6.09
CA LEU A 68 11.98 -6.64 6.00
C LEU A 68 12.98 -5.87 5.12
N ARG A 69 14.29 -6.16 5.22
CA ARG A 69 15.29 -5.56 4.33
C ARG A 69 15.01 -5.91 2.86
N GLY A 70 14.65 -7.16 2.59
CA GLY A 70 14.27 -7.61 1.25
C GLY A 70 13.04 -6.86 0.72
N VAL A 71 11.96 -6.77 1.51
CA VAL A 71 10.76 -6.01 1.14
C VAL A 71 11.10 -4.54 0.89
N SER A 72 11.87 -3.89 1.78
CA SER A 72 12.26 -2.49 1.61
C SER A 72 13.09 -2.26 0.35
N ALA A 73 14.04 -3.14 0.04
CA ALA A 73 14.85 -3.04 -1.16
C ALA A 73 14.00 -3.22 -2.43
N ALA A 74 13.09 -4.20 -2.43
CA ALA A 74 12.18 -4.42 -3.54
C ALA A 74 11.23 -3.23 -3.76
N LEU A 75 10.68 -2.64 -2.69
CA LEU A 75 9.83 -1.43 -2.81
C LEU A 75 10.60 -0.22 -3.32
N ALA A 76 11.85 -0.05 -2.88
CA ALA A 76 12.69 1.05 -3.33
C ALA A 76 13.02 0.96 -4.83
N ALA A 77 13.04 -0.24 -5.40
CA ALA A 77 13.17 -0.45 -6.84
C ALA A 77 11.82 -0.29 -7.57
N HIS A 78 10.74 -0.78 -6.96
CA HIS A 78 9.42 -0.86 -7.59
C HIS A 78 8.71 0.48 -7.70
N PHE A 79 8.50 1.22 -6.60
CA PHE A 79 7.67 2.42 -6.63
C PHE A 79 8.16 3.51 -7.58
N PRO A 80 9.46 3.87 -7.63
CA PRO A 80 9.92 4.90 -8.56
C PRO A 80 9.75 4.50 -10.03
N ASP A 81 9.79 3.19 -10.32
CA ASP A 81 9.60 2.66 -11.66
C ASP A 81 8.13 2.68 -12.07
N GLU A 82 7.25 2.24 -11.15
CA GLU A 82 5.80 2.29 -11.32
C GLU A 82 5.29 3.73 -11.50
N GLU A 83 5.67 4.65 -10.60
CA GLU A 83 5.30 6.07 -10.66
C GLU A 83 5.73 6.72 -11.98
N LYS A 84 6.90 6.33 -12.50
CA LYS A 84 7.44 6.90 -13.72
C LYS A 84 6.80 6.34 -14.99
N ASN A 85 6.52 5.03 -15.04
CA ASN A 85 6.21 4.35 -16.29
C ASN A 85 4.79 3.79 -16.35
N ILE A 86 4.17 3.47 -15.20
CA ILE A 86 2.85 2.83 -15.13
C ILE A 86 1.77 3.83 -14.76
N VAL A 87 2.00 4.69 -13.76
CA VAL A 87 1.01 5.70 -13.35
C VAL A 87 0.55 6.59 -14.53
N PRO A 88 1.43 7.07 -15.42
CA PRO A 88 0.99 7.82 -16.60
C PRO A 88 0.13 6.98 -17.57
N ALA A 89 0.41 5.68 -17.68
CA ALA A 89 -0.40 4.78 -18.49
C ALA A 89 -1.80 4.59 -17.87
N ILE A 90 -1.87 4.43 -16.54
CA ILE A 90 -3.13 4.38 -15.79
C ILE A 90 -3.98 5.61 -16.09
N GLU A 91 -3.41 6.82 -15.97
CA GLU A 91 -4.10 8.09 -16.23
C GLU A 91 -4.66 8.17 -17.66
N HIS A 92 -4.03 7.48 -18.61
CA HIS A 92 -4.44 7.48 -20.00
C HIS A 92 -5.51 6.42 -20.34
N VAL A 93 -5.41 5.21 -19.77
CA VAL A 93 -6.21 4.05 -20.24
C VAL A 93 -7.23 3.50 -19.25
N VAL A 94 -7.15 3.90 -17.98
CA VAL A 94 -8.06 3.44 -16.93
C VAL A 94 -9.19 4.45 -16.76
N SER A 95 -10.42 3.97 -16.94
CA SER A 95 -11.61 4.80 -16.77
C SER A 95 -11.94 5.04 -15.29
N GLN A 96 -12.79 6.03 -15.00
CA GLN A 96 -13.20 6.32 -13.62
C GLN A 96 -13.88 5.13 -12.91
N PRO A 97 -14.82 4.38 -13.53
CA PRO A 97 -15.39 3.19 -12.89
C PRO A 97 -14.37 2.10 -12.56
N GLU A 98 -13.33 1.95 -13.39
CA GLU A 98 -12.25 1.00 -13.14
C GLU A 98 -11.34 1.50 -12.01
N MET A 99 -11.05 2.80 -11.96
CA MET A 99 -10.35 3.43 -10.85
C MET A 99 -11.10 3.25 -9.52
N GLU A 100 -12.42 3.43 -9.53
CA GLU A 100 -13.28 3.20 -8.37
C GLU A 100 -13.22 1.74 -7.88
N TRP A 101 -13.07 0.78 -8.80
CA TRP A 101 -12.89 -0.62 -8.43
C TRP A 101 -11.62 -0.83 -7.60
N PHE A 102 -10.48 -0.26 -8.02
CA PHE A 102 -9.23 -0.34 -7.24
C PHE A 102 -9.38 0.31 -5.86
N GLY A 103 -10.07 1.47 -5.81
CA GLY A 103 -10.40 2.12 -4.54
C GLY A 103 -11.24 1.25 -3.61
N GLN A 104 -12.24 0.54 -4.14
CA GLN A 104 -13.07 -0.39 -3.37
C GLN A 104 -12.30 -1.64 -2.94
N HIS A 105 -11.45 -2.17 -3.82
CA HIS A 105 -10.58 -3.32 -3.53
C HIS A 105 -9.64 -3.01 -2.35
N GLY A 106 -8.95 -1.86 -2.40
CA GLY A 106 -8.09 -1.40 -1.31
C GLY A 106 -8.84 -1.17 0.01
N GLN A 107 -10.06 -0.63 -0.05
CA GLN A 107 -10.92 -0.48 1.13
C GLN A 107 -11.30 -1.85 1.74
N ARG A 108 -11.74 -2.80 0.92
CA ARG A 108 -12.12 -4.15 1.38
C ARG A 108 -10.93 -4.94 1.94
N ALA A 109 -9.74 -4.71 1.40
CA ALA A 109 -8.51 -5.31 1.87
C ALA A 109 -7.97 -4.69 3.18
N THR A 110 -8.56 -3.59 3.65
CA THR A 110 -8.16 -2.97 4.92
C THR A 110 -8.64 -3.83 6.09
N PRO A 111 -7.74 -4.32 6.97
CA PRO A 111 -8.15 -5.14 8.11
C PRO A 111 -9.13 -4.41 9.04
N LYS A 112 -10.04 -5.16 9.67
CA LYS A 112 -10.99 -4.59 10.64
C LYS A 112 -10.26 -3.79 11.72
N GLY A 113 -10.76 -2.60 12.03
CA GLY A 113 -10.16 -1.67 13.00
C GLY A 113 -8.98 -0.86 12.48
N GLN A 114 -8.50 -1.09 11.24
CA GLN A 114 -7.39 -0.33 10.65
C GLN A 114 -7.85 0.81 9.72
N GLY A 115 -9.15 1.09 9.63
CA GLY A 115 -9.69 2.12 8.74
C GLY A 115 -9.09 3.50 8.97
N TRP A 116 -8.93 3.94 10.22
CA TRP A 116 -8.28 5.22 10.53
C TRP A 116 -6.81 5.25 10.14
N ASN A 117 -6.12 4.09 10.18
CA ASN A 117 -4.72 4.02 9.76
C ASN A 117 -4.57 4.13 8.24
N MET A 118 -5.51 3.53 7.50
CA MET A 118 -5.59 3.71 6.04
C MET A 118 -5.86 5.18 5.68
N VAL A 119 -6.90 5.79 6.26
CA VAL A 119 -7.24 7.20 6.01
C VAL A 119 -6.07 8.12 6.37
N GLY A 120 -5.43 7.89 7.52
CA GLY A 120 -4.29 8.70 7.93
C GLY A 120 -3.08 8.58 7.01
N ALA A 121 -2.83 7.39 6.46
CA ALA A 121 -1.79 7.20 5.45
C ALA A 121 -2.10 7.98 4.16
N ILE A 122 -3.34 7.93 3.68
CA ILE A 122 -3.78 8.69 2.50
C ILE A 122 -3.62 10.19 2.72
N VAL A 123 -4.15 10.71 3.84
CA VAL A 123 -4.09 12.13 4.20
C VAL A 123 -2.64 12.62 4.32
N SER A 124 -1.76 11.82 4.94
CA SER A 124 -0.36 12.19 5.15
C SER A 124 0.48 12.13 3.88
N ALA A 125 0.06 11.35 2.88
CA ALA A 125 0.71 11.27 1.58
C ALA A 125 0.31 12.44 0.65
N GLN A 126 -0.73 13.21 0.98
CA GLN A 126 -1.14 14.34 0.15
C GLN A 126 -0.17 15.52 0.28
N PRO A 127 0.20 16.21 -0.82
CA PRO A 127 1.13 17.35 -0.78
C PRO A 127 0.67 18.52 0.11
N ASP A 128 -0.65 18.70 0.24
CA ASP A 128 -1.27 19.77 1.03
C ASP A 128 -1.56 19.36 2.49
N GLY A 129 -1.08 18.20 2.94
CA GLY A 129 -1.43 17.61 4.23
C GLY A 129 -2.87 17.08 4.28
N GLY A 130 -3.49 16.89 3.12
CA GLY A 130 -4.78 16.23 2.92
C GLY A 130 -6.00 17.14 3.03
N ARG A 131 -5.83 18.46 3.00
CA ARG A 131 -6.97 19.40 3.16
C ARG A 131 -8.02 19.22 2.06
N GLU A 132 -7.60 19.23 0.80
CA GLU A 132 -8.52 19.05 -0.33
C GLU A 132 -9.13 17.65 -0.34
N TRP A 133 -8.32 16.63 -0.01
CA TRP A 133 -8.82 15.26 0.08
C TRP A 133 -9.89 15.11 1.17
N LEU A 134 -9.65 15.65 2.37
CA LEU A 134 -10.61 15.65 3.49
C LEU A 134 -11.88 16.40 3.13
N LYS A 135 -11.76 17.58 2.50
CA LYS A 135 -12.91 18.39 2.06
C LYS A 135 -13.78 17.62 1.06
N LYS A 136 -13.16 16.90 0.13
CA LYS A 136 -13.84 16.12 -0.90
C LYS A 136 -14.46 14.83 -0.38
N HIS A 137 -13.77 14.09 0.50
CA HIS A 137 -14.16 12.71 0.88
C HIS A 137 -14.73 12.58 2.30
N MET A 138 -14.54 13.58 3.17
CA MET A 138 -15.10 13.62 4.53
C MET A 138 -15.73 14.99 4.85
N PRO A 139 -16.75 15.43 4.09
CA PRO A 139 -17.40 16.70 4.36
C PRO A 139 -18.18 16.68 5.67
N GLY A 140 -18.35 17.86 6.27
CA GLY A 140 -19.23 18.08 7.42
C GLY A 140 -18.82 17.29 8.67
N SER A 141 -19.76 16.49 9.20
CA SER A 141 -19.58 15.77 10.46
C SER A 141 -18.47 14.72 10.41
N LEU A 142 -18.21 14.11 9.24
CA LEU A 142 -17.13 13.13 9.09
C LEU A 142 -15.74 13.78 9.29
N GLY A 143 -15.55 15.00 8.78
CA GLY A 143 -14.32 15.76 9.00
C GLY A 143 -14.07 16.08 10.48
N LEU A 144 -15.15 16.33 11.24
CA LEU A 144 -15.05 16.53 12.69
C LEU A 144 -14.67 15.23 13.42
N VAL A 145 -15.28 14.10 13.05
CA VAL A 145 -14.91 12.77 13.59
C VAL A 145 -13.46 12.44 13.27
N TRP A 146 -12.99 12.72 12.06
CA TRP A 146 -11.59 12.57 11.70
C TRP A 146 -10.68 13.42 12.60
N LYS A 147 -10.99 14.71 12.76
CA LYS A 147 -10.18 15.63 13.58
C LYS A 147 -10.10 15.20 15.04
N LEU A 148 -11.21 14.74 15.62
CA LEU A 148 -11.30 14.41 17.05
C LEU A 148 -10.84 12.99 17.39
N ILE A 149 -11.01 12.03 16.47
CA ILE A 149 -10.78 10.60 16.73
C ILE A 149 -9.73 10.03 15.78
N GLY A 150 -9.95 10.19 14.47
CA GLY A 150 -9.13 9.55 13.43
C GLY A 150 -7.67 10.02 13.42
N ALA A 151 -7.43 11.34 13.35
CA ALA A 151 -6.10 11.91 13.29
C ALA A 151 -5.25 11.62 14.55
N PRO A 152 -5.76 11.78 15.80
CA PRO A 152 -5.03 11.36 16.99
C PRO A 152 -4.75 9.86 17.04
N SER A 153 -5.71 9.02 16.62
CA SER A 153 -5.53 7.57 16.54
C SER A 153 -4.40 7.20 15.58
N TYR A 154 -4.41 7.77 14.37
CA TYR A 154 -3.36 7.57 13.38
C TYR A 154 -1.99 8.06 13.87
N ALA A 155 -1.92 9.25 14.49
CA ALA A 155 -0.67 9.77 15.04
C ALA A 155 -0.08 8.83 16.11
N ARG A 156 -0.92 8.28 17.00
CA ARG A 156 -0.51 7.27 18.00
C ARG A 156 -0.01 5.98 17.33
N PHE A 157 -0.70 5.53 16.28
CA PHE A 157 -0.27 4.38 15.49
C PHE A 157 1.10 4.62 14.84
N ARG A 158 1.29 5.75 14.14
CA ARG A 158 2.56 6.12 13.50
C ARG A 158 3.71 6.23 14.49
N ALA A 159 3.50 6.92 15.62
CA ALA A 159 4.52 7.03 16.66
C ALA A 159 4.93 5.65 17.23
N ALA A 160 4.01 4.68 17.27
CA ALA A 160 4.30 3.31 17.65
C ALA A 160 5.25 2.62 16.68
N VAL A 161 4.91 2.70 15.39
CA VAL A 161 5.67 2.05 14.32
C VAL A 161 7.07 2.63 14.21
N GLU A 162 7.22 3.93 14.42
CA GLU A 162 8.49 4.64 14.37
C GLU A 162 9.31 4.55 15.68
N GLY A 163 8.78 3.87 16.71
CA GLY A 163 9.45 3.78 18.01
C GLY A 163 9.54 5.11 18.76
N ARG A 164 8.72 6.11 18.41
CA ARG A 164 8.65 7.44 19.04
C ARG A 164 7.69 7.50 20.23
N ARG A 165 7.15 6.36 20.70
CA ARG A 165 6.37 6.33 21.94
C ARG A 165 7.29 6.69 23.11
N ARG A 166 6.98 7.80 23.79
CA ARG A 166 7.38 8.00 25.19
C ARG A 166 6.58 7.07 26.07
#